data_AF-A0A2A3G8S0-F1
#
_entry.id   AF-A0A2A3G8S0-F1
#
_cell.length_a   1.000
_cell.length_b   1.000
_cell.length_c   1.000
_cell.angle_alpha   90.00
_cell.angle_beta   90.00
_cell.angle_gamma   90.00
#
_symmetry.space_group_name_H-M   'P 1'
#
loop_
_entity.id
_entity.type
_entity.pdbx_description
1 polymer ?
#
loop_
_entity_poly.entity_id
_entity_poly.type
_entity_poly.pdbx_seq_one_letter_code
_entity_poly.pdbx_strand_id
1 'polypeptide(L)'
;MSEETVIPAEEMLGESDWDDQDLLTLDEAATRLDAEIAACRQRLDDLRNTSHPPADDIGRTQRRLDALLSCRDAVAHGPTALAKP
;
A
#
# COMPACT_ATOMS: atom_id res chain seq x y z
N MET A 1 -40.06 19.31 -35.86
CA MET A 1 -40.08 18.33 -34.77
C MET A 1 -38.68 17.76 -34.74
N SER A 2 -37.80 18.37 -33.96
CA SER A 2 -36.43 17.89 -33.83
C SER A 2 -36.46 16.69 -32.89
N GLU A 3 -36.06 15.52 -33.38
CA GLU A 3 -35.83 14.35 -32.53
C GLU A 3 -34.73 14.69 -31.54
N GLU A 4 -35.11 14.76 -30.26
CA GLU A 4 -34.18 14.84 -29.15
C GLU A 4 -33.51 13.48 -29.03
N THR A 5 -32.29 13.37 -29.56
CA THR A 5 -31.49 12.16 -29.44
C THR A 5 -31.15 11.96 -27.96
N VAL A 6 -31.94 11.10 -27.30
CA VAL A 6 -31.67 10.68 -25.93
C VAL A 6 -30.42 9.79 -25.98
N ILE A 7 -29.29 10.34 -25.54
CA ILE A 7 -28.07 9.54 -25.36
C ILE A 7 -28.35 8.58 -24.20
N PRO A 8 -28.27 7.26 -24.41
CA PRO A 8 -28.44 6.29 -23.33
C PRO A 8 -27.39 6.55 -22.24
N ALA A 9 -27.79 6.41 -20.97
CA ALA A 9 -26.93 6.73 -19.82
C ALA A 9 -25.58 5.99 -19.82
N GLU A 10 -25.52 4.83 -20.48
CA GLU A 10 -24.32 4.03 -20.67
C GLU A 10 -23.29 4.68 -21.62
N GLU A 11 -23.74 5.44 -22.63
CA GLU A 11 -22.86 6.23 -23.53
C GLU A 11 -22.41 7.56 -22.91
N MET A 12 -23.09 8.04 -21.85
CA MET A 12 -22.72 9.28 -21.16
C MET A 12 -21.48 9.15 -20.28
N LEU A 13 -21.13 7.94 -19.83
CA LEU A 13 -20.09 7.72 -18.82
C LEU A 13 -18.67 7.55 -19.38
N GLY A 14 -18.48 7.55 -20.70
CA GLY A 14 -17.15 7.37 -21.31
C GLY A 14 -16.53 6.01 -21.00
N GLU A 15 -15.31 5.79 -21.48
CA GLU A 15 -14.53 4.59 -21.13
C GLU A 15 -14.18 4.64 -19.63
N SER A 16 -14.28 3.50 -18.96
CA SER A 16 -14.21 3.41 -17.50
C SER A 16 -12.77 3.61 -17.00
N ASP A 17 -12.44 4.81 -16.50
CA ASP A 17 -11.16 5.17 -15.83
C ASP A 17 -10.92 4.49 -14.46
N TRP A 18 -11.66 3.43 -14.14
CA TRP A 18 -11.59 2.77 -12.83
C TRP A 18 -10.25 2.06 -12.58
N ASP A 19 -9.57 1.59 -13.62
CA ASP A 19 -8.25 0.93 -13.51
C ASP A 19 -7.15 1.94 -13.09
N ASP A 20 -7.28 3.21 -13.49
CA ASP A 20 -6.32 4.27 -13.17
C ASP A 20 -6.45 4.76 -11.71
N GLN A 21 -7.66 4.66 -11.13
CA GLN A 21 -7.86 4.98 -9.70
C GLN A 21 -7.16 3.97 -8.79
N ASP A 22 -7.10 2.69 -9.18
CA ASP A 22 -6.42 1.66 -8.40
C ASP A 22 -4.91 1.91 -8.33
N LEU A 23 -4.27 2.38 -9.41
CA LEU A 23 -2.84 2.70 -9.43
C LEU A 23 -2.46 3.81 -8.44
N LEU A 24 -3.28 4.87 -8.34
CA LEU A 24 -3.10 5.95 -7.37
C LEU A 24 -3.17 5.43 -5.92
N THR A 25 -4.03 4.45 -5.64
CA THR A 25 -4.15 3.88 -4.29
C THR A 25 -3.02 2.91 -3.94
N LEU A 26 -2.52 2.14 -4.91
CA LEU A 26 -1.39 1.23 -4.74
C LEU A 26 -0.08 2.00 -4.51
N ASP A 27 0.16 3.07 -5.24
CA ASP A 27 1.35 3.90 -5.08
C ASP A 27 1.36 4.61 -3.71
N GLU A 28 0.21 5.09 -3.26
CA GLU A 28 0.12 5.70 -1.93
C GLU A 28 0.27 4.65 -0.81
N ALA A 29 -0.31 3.46 -0.98
CA ALA A 29 -0.11 2.35 -0.04
C ALA A 29 1.36 1.92 0.02
N ALA A 30 2.05 1.83 -1.12
CA ALA A 30 3.48 1.53 -1.20
C ALA A 30 4.32 2.62 -0.51
N THR A 31 3.99 3.90 -0.74
CA THR A 31 4.66 5.03 -0.09
C THR A 31 4.52 4.99 1.44
N ARG A 32 3.32 4.71 1.95
CA ARG A 32 3.08 4.56 3.39
C ARG A 32 3.82 3.37 3.98
N LEU A 33 3.90 2.26 3.24
CA LEU A 33 4.63 1.07 3.65
C LEU A 33 6.15 1.35 3.75
N ASP A 34 6.70 2.04 2.77
CA ASP A 34 8.12 2.44 2.76
C ASP A 34 8.45 3.41 3.92
N ALA A 35 7.54 4.34 4.23
CA ALA A 35 7.69 5.23 5.38
C ALA A 35 7.71 4.48 6.71
N GLU A 36 6.83 3.48 6.87
CA GLU A 36 6.78 2.66 8.08
C GLU A 36 8.02 1.76 8.23
N ILE A 37 8.53 1.21 7.13
CA ILE A 37 9.81 0.47 7.09
C ILE A 37 10.96 1.37 7.55
N ALA A 38 11.03 2.61 7.05
CA ALA A 38 12.05 3.58 7.44
C ALA A 38 11.96 3.90 8.95
N ALA A 39 10.77 4.14 9.46
CA ALA A 39 10.54 4.40 10.89
C ALA A 39 10.97 3.21 11.77
N CYS A 40 10.68 1.97 11.36
CA CYS A 40 11.12 0.77 12.08
C CYS A 40 12.64 0.61 12.09
N ARG A 41 13.31 0.91 10.97
CA ARG A 41 14.79 0.89 10.89
C ARG A 41 15.40 1.92 11.82
N GLN A 42 14.91 3.16 11.77
CA GLN A 42 15.38 4.22 12.66
C GLN A 42 15.18 3.84 14.13
N ARG A 43 14.01 3.29 14.49
CA ARG A 43 13.76 2.84 15.86
C ARG A 43 14.69 1.71 16.29
N LEU A 44 15.06 0.77 15.41
CA LEU A 44 16.06 -0.24 15.73
C LEU A 44 17.42 0.37 16.01
N ASP A 45 17.83 1.35 15.21
CA ASP A 45 19.11 2.04 15.42
C ASP A 45 19.11 2.81 16.74
N ASP A 46 18.03 3.53 17.05
CA ASP A 46 17.87 4.23 18.33
C ASP A 46 17.93 3.26 19.52
N LEU A 47 17.22 2.12 19.43
CA LEU A 47 17.21 1.10 20.48
C LEU A 47 18.57 0.44 20.67
N ARG A 48 19.33 0.21 19.58
CA ARG A 48 20.69 -0.34 19.64
C ARG A 48 21.71 0.64 20.23
N ASN A 49 21.49 1.93 20.03
CA ASN A 49 22.33 3.00 20.56
C ASN A 49 21.93 3.44 21.98
N THR A 50 20.83 2.92 22.51
CA THR A 50 20.37 3.22 23.87
C THR A 50 21.08 2.30 24.89
N SER A 51 21.63 2.87 25.97
CA SER A 51 22.35 2.10 27.00
C SER A 51 21.47 1.12 27.79
N HIS A 52 20.17 1.43 27.89
CA HIS A 52 19.16 0.61 28.56
C HIS A 52 17.88 0.57 27.73
N PRO A 53 17.85 -0.21 26.63
CA PRO A 53 16.64 -0.36 25.85
C PRO A 53 15.58 -1.10 26.69
N PRO A 54 14.29 -0.79 26.50
CA PRO A 54 13.22 -1.54 27.14
C PRO A 54 13.31 -3.03 26.78
N ALA A 55 12.93 -3.90 27.73
CA ALA A 55 12.99 -5.34 27.51
C ALA A 55 12.16 -5.76 26.28
N ASP A 56 12.80 -6.51 25.37
CA ASP A 56 12.21 -7.04 24.12
C ASP A 56 11.77 -6.00 23.07
N ASP A 57 12.04 -4.70 23.24
CA ASP A 57 11.67 -3.68 22.25
C ASP A 57 12.39 -3.90 20.91
N ILE A 58 13.67 -4.29 20.95
CA ILE A 58 14.45 -4.65 19.74
C ILE A 58 13.78 -5.82 19.04
N GLY A 59 13.48 -6.91 19.76
CA GLY A 59 12.89 -8.11 19.19
C GLY A 59 11.49 -7.86 18.59
N ARG A 60 10.70 -6.97 19.21
CA ARG A 60 9.39 -6.57 18.72
C ARG A 60 9.49 -5.70 17.46
N THR A 61 10.35 -4.69 17.46
CA THR A 61 10.55 -3.82 16.29
C THR A 61 11.12 -4.62 15.11
N GLN A 62 11.98 -5.60 15.38
CA GLN A 62 12.55 -6.45 14.33
C GLN A 62 11.49 -7.35 13.68
N ARG A 63 10.64 -8.01 14.48
CA ARG A 63 9.48 -8.77 13.96
C ARG A 63 8.53 -7.91 13.12
N ARG A 64 8.29 -6.66 13.54
CA ARG A 64 7.46 -5.71 12.77
C ARG A 64 8.12 -5.37 11.44
N LEU A 65 9.42 -5.08 11.43
CA LEU A 65 10.17 -4.78 10.22
C LEU A 65 10.12 -5.96 9.23
N ASP A 66 10.33 -7.19 9.71
CA ASP A 66 10.29 -8.39 8.87
C ASP A 66 8.91 -8.58 8.21
N ALA A 67 7.83 -8.35 8.96
CA ALA A 67 6.48 -8.42 8.43
C ALA A 67 6.22 -7.34 7.35
N LEU A 68 6.66 -6.10 7.58
CA LEU A 68 6.48 -5.01 6.62
C LEU A 68 7.27 -5.24 5.33
N LEU A 69 8.49 -5.76 5.43
CA LEU A 69 9.30 -6.15 4.27
C LEU A 69 8.60 -7.25 3.46
N SER A 70 8.06 -8.28 4.13
CA SER A 70 7.30 -9.33 3.47
C SER A 70 6.05 -8.79 2.76
N CYS A 71 5.33 -7.82 3.35
CA CYS A 71 4.20 -7.17 2.70
C CYS A 71 4.65 -6.37 1.46
N ARG A 72 5.78 -5.69 1.53
CA ARG A 72 6.32 -4.89 0.42
C ARG A 72 6.67 -5.77 -0.77
N ASP A 73 7.33 -6.89 -0.51
CA ASP A 73 7.69 -7.86 -1.54
C ASP A 73 6.42 -8.45 -2.19
N ALA A 74 5.38 -8.70 -1.41
CA ALA A 74 4.09 -9.15 -1.94
C ALA A 74 3.42 -8.10 -2.83
N VAL A 75 3.44 -6.82 -2.44
CA VAL A 75 2.90 -5.71 -3.28
C VAL A 75 3.70 -5.58 -4.58
N ALA A 76 5.04 -5.66 -4.51
CA ALA A 76 5.90 -5.56 -5.69
C ALA A 76 5.70 -6.70 -6.69
N HIS A 77 5.22 -7.86 -6.24
CA HIS A 77 4.91 -9.01 -7.09
C HIS A 77 3.47 -9.02 -7.63
N GLY A 78 2.68 -7.99 -7.30
CA GLY A 78 1.27 -7.90 -7.67
C GLY A 78 0.38 -8.87 -6.87
N PRO A 79 -0.96 -8.78 -7.03
CA PRO A 79 -1.87 -9.67 -6.32
C PRO A 79 -1.49 -11.14 -6.55
N THR A 80 -1.11 -11.83 -5.46
CA THR A 80 -1.06 -13.29 -5.44
C THR A 80 -2.38 -13.85 -5.95
N ALA A 81 -2.36 -15.03 -6.58
CA ALA A 81 -3.53 -15.70 -7.19
C ALA A 81 -4.78 -15.82 -6.29
N LEU A 82 -4.65 -15.55 -4.99
CA LEU A 82 -5.71 -15.44 -3.99
C LEU A 82 -6.59 -14.19 -4.11
N ALA A 83 -6.24 -13.19 -4.93
CA ALA A 83 -7.04 -11.98 -5.14
C ALA A 83 -7.95 -12.05 -6.39
N LYS A 84 -8.06 -13.21 -7.04
CA LYS A 84 -9.05 -13.41 -8.10
C LYS A 84 -10.40 -13.80 -7.46
N PRO A 85 -11.50 -13.05 -7.74
CA PRO A 85 -12.85 -13.46 -7.35
C PRO A 85 -13.28 -14.75 -8.05
#